data_AF-A0A954UYE1-F1
#
_entry.id   AF-A0A954UYE1-F1
#
_cell.length_a   1.000
_cell.length_b   1.000
_cell.length_c   1.000
_cell.angle_alpha   90.00
_cell.angle_beta   90.00
_cell.angle_gamma   90.00
#
_symmetry.space_group_name_H-M   'P 1'
#
loop_
_entity.id
_entity.type
_entity.pdbx_description
1 polymer ?
#
loop_
_entity_poly.entity_id
_entity_poly.type
_entity_poly.pdbx_seq_one_letter_code
_entity_poly.pdbx_strand_id
1 'polypeptide(L)'
;SRLVLMLAATLAALTNGVAALVALAMPSVLQEASFLPALLFVLMIAHQGVRLGRSVHVVDMADRDNRATYTALSNSMVGLILLAGGVFGVIAQWLGIGTVLAIFTSMAALAIIAAAGLDDVQAA
;
A
#
# COMPACT_ATOMS: atom_id res chain seq x y z
N SER A 1 0.33 16.20 -2.35
CA SER A 1 0.33 16.31 -0.87
C SER A 1 1.04 15.13 -0.30
N ARG A 2 2.24 15.33 0.26
CA ARG A 2 2.94 14.26 0.98
C ARG A 2 2.12 13.75 2.16
N LEU A 3 1.31 14.65 2.77
CA LEU A 3 0.46 14.34 3.91
C LEU A 3 -0.62 13.31 3.55
N VAL A 4 -1.26 13.44 2.38
CA VAL A 4 -2.22 12.43 1.88
C VAL A 4 -1.54 11.08 1.68
N LEU A 5 -0.32 11.05 1.14
CA LEU A 5 0.43 9.81 0.93
C LEU A 5 0.80 9.15 2.28
N MET A 6 1.28 9.93 3.25
CA MET A 6 1.59 9.45 4.60
C MET A 6 0.34 8.94 5.33
N LEU A 7 -0.77 9.66 5.29
CA LEU A 7 -2.02 9.23 5.93
C LEU A 7 -2.56 7.94 5.29
N ALA A 8 -2.55 7.86 3.96
CA ALA A 8 -2.98 6.66 3.25
C ALA A 8 -2.09 5.45 3.56
N ALA A 9 -0.76 5.63 3.59
CA ALA A 9 0.18 4.59 3.96
C ALA A 9 0.04 4.17 5.44
N THR A 10 -0.22 5.12 6.33
CA THR A 10 -0.49 4.85 7.76
C THR A 10 -1.78 4.05 7.94
N LEU A 11 -2.84 4.44 7.23
CA LEU A 11 -4.11 3.72 7.26
C LEU A 11 -3.90 2.27 6.76
N ALA A 12 -3.20 2.08 5.63
CA ALA A 12 -2.87 0.75 5.12
C ALA A 12 -2.01 -0.07 6.11
N ALA A 13 -1.02 0.56 6.76
CA ALA A 13 -0.17 -0.11 7.74
C ALA A 13 -0.96 -0.56 8.97
N LEU A 14 -1.84 0.30 9.51
CA LEU A 14 -2.69 -0.05 10.65
C LEU A 14 -3.68 -1.17 10.29
N THR A 15 -4.35 -1.06 9.14
CA THR A 15 -5.31 -2.09 8.70
C THR A 15 -4.63 -3.43 8.46
N ASN A 16 -3.49 -3.45 7.78
CA ASN A 16 -2.72 -4.70 7.59
C ASN A 16 -2.14 -5.21 8.91
N GLY A 17 -1.74 -4.33 9.83
CA GLY A 17 -1.22 -4.72 11.14
C GLY A 17 -2.29 -5.38 12.01
N VAL A 18 -3.50 -4.82 12.04
CA VAL A 18 -4.67 -5.44 12.68
C VAL A 18 -4.98 -6.78 12.01
N ALA A 19 -5.01 -6.83 10.68
CA ALA A 19 -5.27 -8.08 9.95
C ALA A 19 -4.20 -9.16 10.25
N ALA A 20 -2.92 -8.78 10.32
CA ALA A 20 -1.82 -9.67 10.66
C ALA A 20 -1.94 -10.19 12.09
N LEU A 21 -2.20 -9.30 13.05
CA LEU A 21 -2.36 -9.67 14.46
C LEU A 21 -3.55 -10.62 14.65
N VAL A 22 -4.70 -10.33 14.02
CA VAL A 22 -5.87 -11.22 14.08
C VAL A 22 -5.57 -12.56 13.39
N ALA A 23 -4.93 -12.56 12.23
CA ALA A 23 -4.58 -13.80 11.53
C ALA A 23 -3.61 -14.70 12.34
N LEU A 24 -2.72 -14.10 13.15
CA LEU A 24 -1.76 -14.83 13.97
C LEU A 24 -2.32 -15.27 15.33
N ALA A 25 -3.15 -14.43 15.98
CA ALA A 25 -3.63 -14.67 17.34
C ALA A 25 -5.03 -15.29 17.38
N MET A 26 -5.92 -14.91 16.47
CA MET A 26 -7.36 -15.26 16.49
C MET A 26 -7.89 -15.53 15.07
N PRO A 27 -7.39 -16.57 14.38
CA PRO A 27 -7.73 -16.82 12.97
C PRO A 27 -9.22 -17.08 12.73
N SER A 28 -9.97 -17.53 13.74
CA SER A 28 -11.43 -17.72 13.66
C SER A 28 -12.20 -16.42 13.49
N VAL A 29 -11.71 -15.31 14.08
CA VAL A 29 -12.34 -13.97 13.96
C VAL A 29 -12.21 -13.45 12.53
N LEU A 30 -11.13 -13.83 11.82
CA LEU A 30 -10.95 -13.49 10.42
C LEU A 30 -12.01 -14.13 9.51
N GLN A 31 -12.65 -15.23 9.96
CA GLN A 31 -13.73 -15.89 9.22
C GLN A 31 -15.11 -15.32 9.54
N GLU A 32 -15.23 -14.37 10.47
CA GLU A 32 -16.49 -13.67 10.71
C GLU A 32 -16.89 -12.85 9.49
N ALA A 33 -18.16 -12.95 9.10
CA ALA A 33 -18.68 -12.41 7.85
C ALA A 33 -18.51 -10.87 7.71
N SER A 34 -18.43 -10.14 8.82
CA SER A 34 -18.34 -8.67 8.84
C SER A 34 -16.89 -8.14 8.90
N PHE A 35 -15.95 -8.93 9.42
CA PHE A 35 -14.61 -8.42 9.74
C PHE A 35 -13.74 -8.21 8.49
N LEU A 36 -13.72 -9.20 7.59
CA LEU A 36 -12.98 -9.09 6.32
C LEU A 36 -13.48 -7.95 5.43
N PRO A 37 -14.80 -7.78 5.17
CA PRO A 37 -15.29 -6.66 4.38
C PRO A 37 -14.95 -5.29 4.99
N ALA A 38 -14.99 -5.16 6.31
CA ALA A 38 -14.63 -3.92 7.00
C ALA A 38 -13.15 -3.57 6.78
N LEU A 39 -12.24 -4.54 6.93
CA LEU A 39 -10.82 -4.35 6.65
C LEU A 39 -10.58 -3.97 5.18
N LEU A 40 -11.22 -4.68 4.25
CA LEU A 40 -11.10 -4.39 2.81
C LEU A 40 -11.62 -3.00 2.45
N PHE A 41 -12.70 -2.55 3.08
CA PHE A 41 -13.24 -1.21 2.89
C PHE A 41 -12.21 -0.13 3.29
N VAL A 42 -11.62 -0.27 4.48
CA VAL A 42 -10.57 0.67 4.94
C VAL A 42 -9.35 0.61 4.03
N LEU A 43 -8.93 -0.59 3.62
CA LEU A 43 -7.81 -0.77 2.71
C LEU A 43 -8.07 -0.16 1.33
N MET A 44 -9.32 -0.20 0.85
CA MET A 44 -9.72 0.48 -0.38
C MET A 44 -9.61 2.00 -0.27
N ILE A 45 -10.02 2.60 0.86
CA ILE A 45 -9.82 4.03 1.09
C ILE A 45 -8.33 4.37 1.04
N ALA A 46 -7.49 3.59 1.72
CA ALA A 46 -6.04 3.76 1.69
C ALA A 46 -5.48 3.65 0.25
N HIS A 47 -5.93 2.66 -0.51
CA HIS A 47 -5.50 2.45 -1.89
C HIS A 47 -5.87 3.63 -2.81
N GLN A 48 -7.08 4.18 -2.66
CA GLN A 48 -7.49 5.38 -3.38
C GLN A 48 -6.59 6.58 -3.02
N GLY A 49 -6.26 6.76 -1.73
CA GLY A 49 -5.36 7.81 -1.26
C GLY A 49 -3.96 7.70 -1.86
N VAL A 50 -3.36 6.50 -1.87
CA VAL A 50 -2.04 6.25 -2.49
C VAL A 50 -2.08 6.50 -4.00
N ARG A 51 -3.13 6.04 -4.70
CA ARG A 51 -3.23 6.26 -6.15
C ARG A 51 -3.29 7.74 -6.50
N LEU A 52 -4.06 8.52 -5.72
CA LEU A 52 -4.14 9.97 -5.87
C LEU A 52 -2.79 10.65 -5.57
N GLY A 53 -2.10 10.22 -4.50
CA GLY A 53 -0.76 10.73 -4.14
C GLY A 53 0.30 10.46 -5.20
N ARG A 54 0.27 9.27 -5.83
CA ARG A 54 1.17 8.88 -6.92
C ARG A 54 0.98 9.75 -8.15
N SER A 55 -0.25 10.00 -8.58
CA SER A 55 -0.48 10.88 -9.74
C SER A 55 0.06 12.29 -9.49
N VAL A 56 -0.05 12.83 -8.28
CA VAL A 56 0.48 14.17 -7.99
C VAL A 56 2.02 14.20 -8.02
N HIS A 57 2.71 13.26 -7.35
CA HIS A 57 4.19 13.35 -7.26
C HIS A 57 4.94 12.75 -8.45
N VAL A 58 4.38 11.76 -9.15
CA VAL A 58 5.05 11.12 -10.28
C VAL A 58 4.76 11.84 -11.60
N VAL A 59 3.59 12.50 -11.70
CA VAL A 59 3.11 13.05 -12.97
C VAL A 59 3.13 14.58 -12.98
N ASP A 60 2.88 15.27 -11.87
CA ASP A 60 2.94 16.75 -11.84
C ASP A 60 4.35 17.29 -11.56
N MET A 61 5.28 16.44 -11.06
CA MET A 61 6.68 16.80 -10.82
C MET A 61 7.57 16.63 -12.08
N ALA A 62 7.04 16.03 -13.13
CA ALA A 62 7.76 15.82 -14.39
C ALA A 62 7.47 16.96 -15.37
N ASP A 63 8.52 17.56 -15.93
CA ASP A 63 8.42 18.49 -17.06
C ASP A 63 7.52 17.91 -18.19
N ARG A 64 6.80 18.78 -18.91
CA ARG A 64 5.76 18.41 -19.89
C ARG A 64 6.19 17.30 -20.87
N ASP A 65 7.47 17.26 -21.26
CA ASP A 65 8.01 16.26 -22.20
C ASP A 65 8.25 14.87 -21.57
N ASN A 66 8.52 14.78 -20.26
CA ASN A 66 8.83 13.51 -19.60
C ASN A 66 7.61 12.84 -18.94
N ARG A 67 6.48 13.53 -18.84
CA ARG A 67 5.24 13.05 -18.20
C ARG A 67 4.78 11.68 -18.70
N ALA A 68 4.89 11.43 -20.00
CA ALA A 68 4.54 10.15 -20.62
C ALA A 68 5.47 9.02 -20.17
N THR A 69 6.78 9.26 -20.17
CA THR A 69 7.81 8.30 -19.74
C THR A 69 7.66 7.94 -18.27
N TYR A 70 7.46 8.91 -17.38
CA TYR A 70 7.23 8.65 -15.95
C TYR A 70 5.94 7.86 -15.70
N THR A 71 4.87 8.13 -16.46
CA THR A 71 3.62 7.37 -16.36
C THR A 71 3.82 5.91 -16.81
N ALA A 72 4.50 5.69 -17.94
CA ALA A 72 4.79 4.36 -18.46
C ALA A 72 5.69 3.56 -17.50
N LEU A 73 6.73 4.20 -16.95
CA LEU A 73 7.61 3.60 -15.94
C LEU A 73 6.82 3.20 -14.69
N SER A 74 5.99 4.11 -14.17
CA SER A 74 5.19 3.84 -12.98
C SER A 74 4.23 2.67 -13.16
N ASN A 75 3.55 2.59 -14.32
CA ASN A 75 2.66 1.46 -14.62
C ASN A 75 3.43 0.15 -14.79
N SER A 76 4.62 0.19 -15.38
CA SER A 76 5.50 -0.99 -15.51
C SER A 76 5.99 -1.48 -14.15
N MET A 77 6.36 -0.57 -13.24
CA MET A 77 6.75 -0.91 -11.87
C MET A 77 5.60 -1.56 -11.10
N VAL A 78 4.39 -1.00 -11.18
CA VAL A 78 3.20 -1.61 -10.56
C VAL A 78 2.94 -3.00 -11.13
N GLY A 79 3.03 -3.16 -12.46
CA GLY A 79 2.89 -4.46 -13.12
C GLY A 79 3.93 -5.48 -12.63
N LEU A 80 5.19 -5.07 -12.50
CA LEU A 80 6.27 -5.93 -12.00
C LEU A 80 6.05 -6.33 -10.54
N ILE A 81 5.63 -5.40 -9.67
CA ILE A 81 5.32 -5.69 -8.26
C ILE A 81 4.13 -6.65 -8.17
N LEU A 82 3.10 -6.47 -9.00
CA LEU A 82 1.96 -7.39 -9.06
C LEU A 82 2.36 -8.78 -9.54
N LEU A 83 3.25 -8.88 -10.53
CA LEU A 83 3.80 -10.15 -11.01
C LEU A 83 4.59 -10.87 -9.92
N ALA A 84 5.44 -10.12 -9.20
CA ALA A 84 6.13 -10.62 -8.01
C ALA A 84 5.17 -10.99 -6.87
N GLY A 85 3.92 -10.52 -6.92
CA GLY A 85 2.86 -10.85 -5.97
C GLY A 85 2.64 -12.35 -5.79
N GLY A 86 2.89 -13.16 -6.82
CA GLY A 86 2.84 -14.62 -6.75
C GLY A 86 3.79 -15.22 -5.70
N VAL A 87 4.93 -14.57 -5.42
CA VAL A 87 5.88 -14.98 -4.38
C VAL A 87 5.21 -14.96 -3.00
N PHE A 88 4.34 -13.97 -2.73
CA PHE A 88 3.61 -13.92 -1.47
C PHE A 88 2.61 -15.07 -1.32
N GLY A 89 2.08 -15.61 -2.43
CA GLY A 89 1.27 -16.82 -2.40
C GLY A 89 2.06 -18.05 -1.96
N VAL A 90 3.29 -18.21 -2.45
CA VAL A 90 4.21 -19.27 -2.00
C VAL A 90 4.57 -19.07 -0.52
N ILE A 91 4.87 -17.85 -0.10
CA ILE A 91 5.13 -17.54 1.33
C ILE A 91 3.91 -17.88 2.18
N ALA A 92 2.69 -17.55 1.74
CA ALA A 92 1.46 -17.85 2.46
C ALA A 92 1.27 -19.36 2.65
N GLN A 93 1.62 -20.18 1.66
CA GLN A 93 1.49 -21.63 1.75
C GLN A 93 2.43 -22.24 2.80
N TRP A 94 3.65 -21.72 2.94
CA TRP A 94 4.67 -22.30 3.82
C TRP A 94 4.70 -21.65 5.22
N LEU A 95 4.51 -20.33 5.30
CA LEU A 95 4.61 -19.52 6.52
C LEU A 95 3.25 -18.96 6.99
N GLY A 96 2.17 -19.24 6.27
CA GLY A 96 0.82 -18.80 6.61
C GLY A 96 0.48 -17.37 6.17
N ILE A 97 -0.83 -17.09 6.10
CA ILE A 97 -1.36 -15.76 5.72
C ILE A 97 -0.93 -14.65 6.68
N GLY A 98 -0.82 -14.94 7.99
CA GLY A 98 -0.42 -13.95 8.99
C GLY A 98 0.96 -13.35 8.71
N THR A 99 1.92 -14.18 8.28
CA THR A 99 3.27 -13.73 7.90
C THR A 99 3.24 -12.80 6.69
N VAL A 100 2.44 -13.10 5.68
CA VAL A 100 2.30 -12.25 4.49
C VAL A 100 1.69 -10.90 4.85
N LEU A 101 0.66 -10.87 5.70
CA LEU A 101 0.07 -9.62 6.19
C LEU A 101 1.07 -8.79 7.01
N ALA A 102 1.93 -9.44 7.80
CA ALA A 102 3.01 -8.77 8.53
C ALA A 102 4.05 -8.16 7.56
N ILE A 103 4.41 -8.86 6.48
CA ILE A 103 5.27 -8.32 5.42
C ILE A 103 4.61 -7.09 4.79
N PHE A 104 3.33 -7.16 4.42
CA PHE A 104 2.61 -6.01 3.86
C PHE A 104 2.53 -4.83 4.83
N THR A 105 2.36 -5.10 6.12
CA THR A 105 2.42 -4.08 7.18
C THR A 105 3.79 -3.38 7.19
N SER A 106 4.88 -4.15 7.11
CA SER A 106 6.23 -3.59 7.07
C SER A 106 6.49 -2.76 5.80
N MET A 107 6.00 -3.21 4.64
CA MET A 107 6.10 -2.46 3.39
C MET A 107 5.32 -1.14 3.47
N ALA A 108 4.12 -1.16 4.05
CA ALA A 108 3.34 0.06 4.27
C ALA A 108 4.04 1.01 5.24
N ALA A 109 4.67 0.50 6.31
CA ALA A 109 5.47 1.30 7.23
C ALA A 109 6.69 1.96 6.54
N LEU A 110 7.41 1.21 5.70
CA LEU A 110 8.50 1.74 4.88
C LEU A 110 8.01 2.85 3.92
N ALA A 111 6.81 2.70 3.36
CA ALA A 111 6.21 3.72 2.51
C ALA A 111 5.90 5.02 3.26
N ILE A 112 5.56 4.96 4.55
CA ILE A 112 5.39 6.16 5.39
C ILE A 112 6.71 6.92 5.51
N ILE A 113 7.80 6.20 5.80
CA ILE A 113 9.15 6.79 5.92
C ILE A 113 9.58 7.41 4.59
N ALA A 114 9.38 6.71 3.48
CA ALA A 114 9.69 7.23 2.15
C ALA A 114 8.85 8.48 1.81
N ALA A 115 7.57 8.50 2.17
CA ALA A 115 6.68 9.64 1.94
C ALA A 115 7.05 10.86 2.80
N ALA A 116 7.60 10.66 3.99
CA ALA A 116 8.07 11.74 4.86
C ALA A 116 9.29 12.48 4.28
N GLY A 117 10.09 11.80 3.43
CA GLY A 117 11.22 12.39 2.73
C GLY A 117 10.85 13.19 1.47
N LEU A 118 9.56 13.31 1.12
CA LEU A 118 9.11 14.06 -0.05
C LEU A 118 8.97 15.56 0.26
N ASP A 119 9.44 16.38 -0.66
CA ASP A 119 9.25 17.84 -0.62
C ASP A 119 7.76 18.20 -0.79
N ASP A 120 7.27 19.17 -0.01
CA ASP A 120 5.87 19.60 -0.09
C ASP A 120 5.67 20.49 -1.33
N VAL A 121 5.15 19.89 -2.39
CA VAL A 121 4.93 20.57 -3.69
C VAL A 121 3.72 21.52 -3.68
N GLN A 122 3.04 21.68 -2.54
CA GLN A 122 1.76 22.43 -2.46
C GLN A 122 1.83 23.67 -1.58
N ALA A 123 3.02 24.01 -1.07
CA ALA A 123 3.27 25.26 -0.36
C ALA A 123 3.84 26.36 -1.29
N ALA A 124 3.87 26.14 -2.60
CA ALA A 124 4.31 27.10 -3.61
C ALA A 124 3.11 27.64 -4.42
#